data_AF-A0A439LKC6-F1
#
_entry.id   AF-A0A439LKC6-F1
#
_cell.length_a   1.000
_cell.length_b   1.000
_cell.length_c   1.000
_cell.angle_alpha   90.00
_cell.angle_beta   90.00
_cell.angle_gamma   90.00
#
_symmetry.space_group_name_H-M   'P 1'
#
loop_
_entity.id
_entity.type
_entity.pdbx_description
1 polymer ?
#
loop_
_entity_poly.entity_id
_entity_poly.type
_entity_poly.pdbx_seq_one_letter_code
_entity_poly.pdbx_strand_id
1 'polypeptide(L)'
;MVFIGGFFAMAITVALNKWVNEASPIRSVDAVYATIKTVYWGKGYGRTYALFLDNGSLILVEDEQPHLIGSNARLERVTRNNGSVSYRFAH
;
A
#
# COMPACT_ATOMS: atom_id res chain seq x y z
N MET A 1 1.41 31.56 1.31
CA MET A 1 0.99 31.10 -0.04
C MET A 1 1.96 30.14 -0.73
N VAL A 2 3.21 29.97 -0.28
CA VAL A 2 4.15 28.98 -0.86
C VAL A 2 3.89 27.54 -0.36
N PHE A 3 3.45 27.38 0.89
CA PHE A 3 3.16 26.07 1.50
C PHE A 3 2.05 25.28 0.80
N ILE A 4 1.00 25.95 0.31
CA ILE A 4 -0.10 25.29 -0.39
C ILE A 4 0.36 24.81 -1.76
N GLY A 5 1.08 25.65 -2.52
CA GLY A 5 1.62 25.27 -3.83
C GLY A 5 2.58 24.09 -3.77
N GLY A 6 3.46 24.06 -2.76
CA GLY A 6 4.38 22.94 -2.52
C GLY A 6 3.65 21.63 -2.20
N PHE A 7 2.62 21.68 -1.35
CA PHE A 7 1.84 20.48 -1.01
C PHE A 7 1.08 19.90 -2.22
N PHE A 8 0.47 20.77 -3.03
CA PHE A 8 -0.20 20.33 -4.26
C PHE A 8 0.77 19.71 -5.28
N ALA A 9 1.93 20.32 -5.51
CA ALA A 9 2.95 19.77 -6.41
C ALA A 9 3.44 18.39 -5.94
N MET A 10 3.63 18.22 -4.63
CA MET A 10 4.02 16.94 -4.04
C MET A 10 2.93 15.88 -4.21
N ALA A 11 1.66 16.21 -3.93
CA ALA A 11 0.54 15.30 -4.11
C ALA A 11 0.40 14.82 -5.57
N ILE A 12 0.51 15.74 -6.53
CA ILE A 12 0.45 15.42 -7.97
C ILE A 12 1.59 14.48 -8.36
N THR A 13 2.81 14.76 -7.90
CA THR A 13 3.98 13.92 -8.22
C THR A 13 3.83 12.51 -7.68
N VAL A 14 3.33 12.36 -6.44
CA VAL A 14 3.05 11.04 -5.84
C VAL A 14 1.99 10.30 -6.62
N ALA A 15 0.90 10.97 -7.00
CA ALA A 15 -0.18 10.36 -7.78
C ALA A 15 0.30 9.90 -9.17
N LEU A 16 1.06 10.73 -9.88
CA LEU A 16 1.66 10.39 -11.17
C LEU A 16 2.61 9.19 -11.05
N ASN A 17 3.47 9.17 -10.02
CA ASN A 17 4.38 8.04 -9.80
C ASN A 17 3.62 6.75 -9.50
N LYS A 18 2.57 6.79 -8.68
CA LYS A 18 1.70 5.62 -8.43
C LYS A 18 1.10 5.10 -9.73
N TRP A 19 0.56 6.00 -10.56
CA TRP A 19 -0.06 5.64 -11.83
C TRP A 19 0.93 5.04 -12.85
N VAL A 20 2.11 5.65 -13.00
CA VAL A 20 3.19 5.14 -13.88
C VAL A 20 3.63 3.75 -13.42
N ASN A 21 3.71 3.53 -12.10
CA ASN A 21 4.05 2.22 -11.55
C ASN A 21 2.94 1.19 -11.82
N GLU A 22 1.68 1.54 -11.61
CA GLU A 22 0.54 0.64 -11.84
C GLU A 22 0.36 0.23 -13.30
N ALA A 23 0.75 1.10 -14.25
CA ALA A 23 0.75 0.79 -15.68
C ALA A 23 1.86 -0.19 -16.09
N SER A 24 2.91 -0.36 -15.28
CA SER A 24 3.99 -1.30 -15.58
C SER A 24 3.51 -2.75 -15.46
N PRO A 25 3.84 -3.65 -16.40
CA PRO A 25 3.43 -5.05 -16.31
C PRO A 25 3.96 -5.73 -15.04
N ILE A 26 3.15 -6.65 -14.51
CA ILE A 26 3.52 -7.45 -13.34
C ILE A 26 4.61 -8.45 -13.74
N ARG A 27 5.67 -8.49 -12.95
CA ARG A 27 6.79 -9.43 -13.10
C ARG A 27 6.60 -10.67 -12.24
N SER A 28 6.26 -10.48 -10.97
CA SER A 28 6.00 -11.56 -10.02
C SER A 28 4.94 -11.17 -9.01
N VAL A 29 4.27 -12.18 -8.48
CA VAL A 29 3.35 -12.07 -7.35
C VAL A 29 3.76 -13.13 -6.34
N ASP A 30 4.25 -12.69 -5.19
CA ASP A 30 4.77 -13.55 -4.14
C ASP A 30 3.83 -13.52 -2.94
N ALA A 31 3.46 -14.68 -2.41
CA ALA A 31 2.66 -14.76 -1.19
C ALA A 31 3.53 -14.45 0.03
N VAL A 32 3.09 -13.51 0.87
CA VAL A 32 3.76 -13.15 2.12
C VAL A 32 2.74 -13.10 3.26
N TYR A 33 3.18 -13.38 4.48
CA TYR A 33 2.33 -13.24 5.66
C TYR A 33 2.65 -11.95 6.39
N ALA A 34 1.62 -11.40 7.02
CA ALA A 34 1.73 -10.18 7.80
C ALA A 34 0.74 -10.19 8.96
N THR A 35 1.10 -9.57 10.08
CA THR A 35 0.18 -9.33 11.19
C THR A 35 -0.39 -7.93 11.10
N ILE A 36 -1.72 -7.82 11.14
CA ILE A 36 -2.41 -6.53 11.15
C ILE A 36 -2.24 -5.89 12.52
N LYS A 37 -1.69 -4.68 12.60
CA LYS A 37 -1.52 -3.96 13.87
C LYS A 37 -2.59 -2.94 14.15
N THR A 38 -2.98 -2.19 13.13
CA THR A 38 -3.97 -1.13 13.28
C THR A 38 -4.59 -0.80 11.93
N VAL A 39 -5.69 -0.08 11.97
CA VAL A 39 -6.36 0.47 10.80
C VAL A 39 -6.41 1.98 10.93
N TYR A 40 -5.99 2.68 9.89
CA TYR A 40 -6.13 4.11 9.74
C TYR A 40 -7.38 4.40 8.93
N TRP A 41 -8.26 5.21 9.51
CA TRP A 41 -9.45 5.74 8.84
C TRP A 41 -9.13 7.17 8.39
N GLY A 42 -8.83 7.33 7.11
CA GLY A 42 -8.64 8.65 6.51
C GLY A 42 -10.00 9.29 6.18
N LYS A 43 -10.13 10.62 6.35
CA LYS A 43 -11.26 11.37 5.79
C LYS A 43 -11.20 11.28 4.25
N GLY A 44 -11.99 10.40 3.66
CA GLY A 44 -12.19 10.31 2.20
C GLY A 44 -11.32 9.31 1.44
N TYR A 45 -10.43 8.59 2.11
CA TYR A 45 -9.62 7.50 1.52
C TYR A 45 -9.98 6.20 2.24
N GLY A 46 -9.98 5.07 1.52
CA GLY A 46 -10.39 3.76 2.03
C GLY A 46 -9.64 3.32 3.30
N ARG A 47 -10.01 2.15 3.85
CA ARG A 47 -9.38 1.63 5.06
C ARG A 47 -7.92 1.28 4.75
N THR A 48 -7.00 1.98 5.39
CA THR A 48 -5.56 1.70 5.25
C THR A 48 -5.11 0.91 6.46
N TYR A 49 -4.67 -0.32 6.25
CA TYR A 49 -4.17 -1.20 7.29
C TYR A 49 -2.66 -1.04 7.45
N ALA A 50 -2.21 -0.93 8.70
CA ALA A 50 -0.79 -1.03 9.04
C ALA A 50 -0.49 -2.48 9.40
N LEU A 51 0.42 -3.11 8.66
CA LEU A 51 0.78 -4.52 8.83
C LEU A 51 2.28 -4.66 9.08
N PHE A 52 2.67 -5.55 10.00
CA PHE A 52 4.04 -6.02 10.06
C PHE A 52 4.19 -7.27 9.22
N LEU A 53 5.10 -7.21 8.26
CA LEU A 53 5.60 -8.39 7.57
C LEU A 53 6.40 -9.27 8.54
N ASP A 54 6.49 -10.56 8.27
CA ASP A 54 7.29 -11.51 9.06
C ASP A 54 8.77 -11.12 9.16
N ASN A 55 9.28 -10.37 8.19
CA ASN A 55 10.64 -9.83 8.21
C ASN A 55 10.81 -8.60 9.12
N GLY A 56 9.79 -8.23 9.88
CA GLY A 56 9.78 -7.08 10.80
C GLY A 56 9.49 -5.73 10.15
N SER A 57 9.26 -5.66 8.84
CA SER A 57 8.95 -4.40 8.16
C SER A 57 7.50 -3.98 8.39
N LEU A 58 7.27 -2.70 8.66
CA LEU A 58 5.93 -2.10 8.71
C LEU A 58 5.53 -1.59 7.32
N ILE A 59 4.34 -1.97 6.86
CA ILE A 59 3.77 -1.52 5.58
C ILE A 59 2.35 -0.99 5.76
N LEU A 60 1.91 -0.18 4.80
CA LEU A 60 0.54 0.34 4.71
C LEU A 60 -0.12 -0.24 3.46
N VAL A 61 -1.30 -0.84 3.63
CA VAL A 61 -2.06 -1.45 2.54
C VAL A 61 -3.50 -0.96 2.59
N GLU A 62 -3.98 -0.41 1.48
CA GLU A 62 -5.39 -0.06 1.31
C GLU A 62 -6.19 -1.33 1.01
N ASP A 63 -7.32 -1.49 1.70
CA ASP A 63 -8.31 -2.52 1.35
C ASP A 63 -9.72 -2.04 1.71
N GLU A 64 -10.69 -2.46 0.93
CA GLU A 64 -12.11 -2.23 1.19
C GLU A 64 -12.71 -3.31 2.08
N GLN A 65 -12.08 -4.48 2.20
CA GLN A 65 -12.59 -5.53 3.07
C GLN A 65 -12.16 -5.31 4.53
N PRO A 66 -13.06 -5.52 5.51
CA PRO A 66 -12.71 -5.39 6.91
C PRO A 66 -11.84 -6.57 7.36
N HIS A 67 -10.71 -6.26 7.97
CA HIS A 67 -9.83 -7.26 8.58
C HIS A 67 -9.71 -7.09 10.09
N LEU A 68 -9.48 -8.20 10.79
CA LEU A 68 -9.35 -8.22 12.25
C LEU A 68 -7.96 -7.75 12.67
N ILE A 69 -7.90 -6.77 13.57
CA ILE A 69 -6.64 -6.31 14.17
C ILE A 69 -6.04 -7.42 15.04
N GLY A 70 -4.72 -7.59 14.94
CA GLY A 70 -3.98 -8.65 15.63
C GLY A 70 -3.99 -10.00 14.90
N SER A 71 -4.80 -10.15 13.85
CA SER A 71 -4.82 -11.37 13.05
C SER A 71 -3.67 -11.43 12.05
N ASN A 72 -3.32 -12.66 11.66
CA ASN A 72 -2.44 -12.90 10.53
C ASN A 72 -3.24 -12.80 9.23
N ALA A 73 -2.69 -12.07 8.27
CA ALA A 73 -3.22 -11.89 6.93
C ALA A 73 -2.24 -12.43 5.91
N ARG A 74 -2.78 -13.05 4.87
CA ARG A 74 -2.02 -13.39 3.67
C ARG A 74 -2.06 -12.20 2.72
N LEU A 75 -0.90 -11.73 2.33
CA LEU A 75 -0.72 -10.65 1.37
C LEU A 75 -0.08 -11.20 0.09
N GLU A 76 -0.26 -10.44 -0.97
CA GLU A 76 0.48 -10.56 -2.21
C GLU A 76 1.48 -9.40 -2.30
N ARG A 77 2.75 -9.73 -2.41
CA ARG A 77 3.81 -8.82 -2.82
C ARG A 77 3.88 -8.83 -4.35
N VAL A 78 3.43 -7.75 -4.96
CA VAL A 78 3.45 -7.57 -6.41
C VAL A 78 4.71 -6.82 -6.80
N THR A 79 5.59 -7.48 -7.55
CA THR A 79 6.77 -6.85 -8.14
C THR A 79 6.50 -6.62 -9.62
N ARG A 80 6.73 -5.39 -10.10
CA ARG A 80 6.52 -5.02 -11.50
C ARG A 80 7.84 -4.96 -12.27
N ASN A 81 7.76 -4.95 -13.60
CA ASN A 81 8.93 -4.95 -14.48
C ASN A 81 9.84 -3.73 -14.26
N ASN A 82 9.26 -2.58 -13.90
CA ASN A 82 10.02 -1.38 -13.55
C ASN A 82 10.69 -1.43 -12.15
N GLY A 83 10.61 -2.56 -11.45
CA GLY A 83 11.20 -2.76 -10.12
C GLY A 83 10.35 -2.23 -8.96
N SER A 84 9.21 -1.59 -9.23
CA SER A 84 8.29 -1.17 -8.16
C SER A 84 7.69 -2.39 -7.45
N VAL A 85 7.51 -2.24 -6.14
CA VAL A 85 6.94 -3.26 -5.25
C VAL A 85 5.73 -2.66 -4.56
N SER A 86 4.59 -3.35 -4.64
CA SER A 86 3.37 -3.01 -3.91
C SER A 86 2.85 -4.22 -3.14
N TYR A 87 2.09 -3.97 -2.08
CA TYR A 87 1.45 -5.01 -1.29
C TYR A 87 -0.06 -4.85 -1.37
N ARG A 88 -0.78 -5.97 -1.46
CA ARG A 88 -2.25 -6.02 -1.38
C ARG A 88 -2.69 -7.27 -0.63
N PHE A 89 -3.90 -7.27 -0.09
CA PHE A 89 -4.47 -8.49 0.47
C PHE A 89 -4.66 -9.54 -0.62
N ALA A 90 -4.41 -10.80 -0.29
CA ALA A 90 -4.77 -11.90 -1.17
C ALA A 90 -6.30 -12.07 -1.14
N HIS A 91 -6.94 -12.09 -2.30
CA HIS A 91 -8.38 -12.37 -2.45
C HIS A 91 -8.60 -13.81 -2.90
#